data_AF-A0A7J7HSQ0-F1
#
_entry.id   AF-A0A7J7HSQ0-F1
#
_cell.length_a   1.000
_cell.length_b   1.000
_cell.length_c   1.000
_cell.angle_alpha   90.00
_cell.angle_beta   90.00
_cell.angle_gamma   90.00
#
_symmetry.space_group_name_H-M   'P 1'
#
loop_
_entity.id
_entity.type
_entity.pdbx_description
1 polymer ?
#
loop_
_entity_poly.entity_id
_entity_poly.type
_entity_poly.pdbx_seq_one_letter_code
_entity_poly.pdbx_strand_id
1 'polypeptide(L)'
;MKLNCLSLGKNSTQLDRVYKRNDGKKFLNFLVWFSCAIRVVEILCILLISFLVLKNPNYSGLEMQGYFLSATTFKKSTYAEMKRATRGFSEEIGRGGHGVVYKGILPDHRVAAIKRFNKANKGEAEFLTEIKRNKRHNRKLGI
;
A
#
# COMPACT_ATOMS: atom_id res chain seq x y z
N MET A 1 43.65 -46.64 -32.14
CA MET A 1 43.06 -45.32 -31.83
C MET A 1 43.10 -45.14 -30.31
N LYS A 2 44.09 -44.43 -29.79
CA LYS A 2 44.20 -44.00 -28.39
C LYS A 2 44.99 -42.69 -28.42
N LEU A 3 44.30 -41.57 -28.16
CA LEU A 3 44.93 -40.26 -28.08
C LEU A 3 45.54 -40.11 -26.70
N ASN A 4 46.83 -39.79 -26.69
CA ASN A 4 47.61 -39.43 -25.52
C ASN A 4 47.29 -37.99 -25.13
N CYS A 5 46.94 -37.75 -23.87
CA CYS A 5 47.06 -36.44 -23.22
C CYS A 5 47.57 -36.64 -21.79
N LEU A 6 48.85 -36.96 -21.67
CA LEU A 6 49.64 -36.88 -20.42
C LEU A 6 50.75 -35.83 -20.64
N SER A 7 50.40 -34.55 -20.54
CA SER A 7 51.25 -33.48 -19.98
C SER A 7 50.56 -32.12 -20.11
N LEU A 8 49.55 -31.85 -19.29
CA LEU A 8 49.24 -30.47 -18.97
C LEU A 8 49.11 -30.31 -17.46
N GLY A 9 50.13 -29.67 -16.89
CA GLY A 9 50.01 -28.82 -15.73
C GLY A 9 49.48 -29.49 -14.47
N LYS A 10 50.40 -30.01 -13.66
CA LYS A 10 50.28 -29.93 -12.20
C LYS A 10 49.97 -28.47 -11.84
N ASN A 11 48.70 -28.13 -11.60
CA ASN A 11 48.22 -26.89 -10.97
C ASN A 11 46.74 -27.07 -10.58
N SER A 12 46.42 -28.08 -9.77
CA SER A 12 45.16 -28.09 -9.03
C SER A 12 45.30 -27.08 -7.90
N THR A 13 45.03 -25.80 -8.19
CA THR A 13 44.70 -24.82 -7.15
C THR A 13 43.43 -25.31 -6.46
N GLN A 14 43.62 -26.01 -5.34
CA GLN A 14 42.56 -26.27 -4.40
C GLN A 14 42.05 -24.88 -3.98
N LEU A 15 40.85 -24.52 -4.41
CA LEU A 15 40.14 -23.35 -3.91
C LEU A 15 39.77 -23.64 -2.47
N ASP A 16 40.74 -23.47 -1.58
CA ASP A 16 40.49 -23.29 -0.16
C ASP A 16 39.79 -21.94 -0.01
N ARG A 17 38.49 -21.93 -0.31
CA ARG A 17 37.64 -20.77 -0.03
C ARG A 17 37.39 -20.81 1.47
N VAL A 18 38.41 -20.40 2.24
CA VAL A 18 38.28 -20.04 3.64
C VAL A 18 37.25 -18.92 3.72
N TYR A 19 36.00 -19.29 3.99
CA TYR A 19 35.02 -18.35 4.49
C TYR A 19 35.55 -17.85 5.82
N LYS A 20 36.21 -16.67 5.81
CA LYS A 20 36.76 -16.02 6.99
C LYS A 20 35.62 -15.65 7.93
N ARG A 21 35.24 -16.63 8.74
CA ARG A 21 34.24 -16.55 9.80
C ARG A 21 34.94 -16.19 11.09
N ASN A 22 35.05 -14.89 11.40
CA ASN A 22 34.85 -14.40 12.79
C ASN A 22 34.81 -12.88 12.99
N ASP A 23 34.86 -12.03 11.96
CA ASP A 23 34.83 -10.56 12.20
C ASP A 23 33.42 -9.94 12.19
N GLY A 24 32.41 -10.72 11.74
CA GLY A 24 31.03 -10.25 11.58
C GLY A 24 30.23 -10.04 12.89
N LYS A 25 30.60 -10.66 14.02
CA LYS A 25 29.88 -10.47 15.29
C LYS A 25 30.11 -9.08 15.87
N LYS A 26 31.34 -8.55 15.74
CA LYS A 26 31.68 -7.19 16.18
C LYS A 26 30.99 -6.13 15.31
N PHE A 27 30.95 -6.35 14.00
CA PHE A 27 30.25 -5.47 13.07
C PHE A 27 28.73 -5.54 13.20
N LEU A 28 28.16 -6.72 13.46
CA LEU A 28 26.73 -6.86 13.68
C LEU A 28 26.28 -6.14 14.97
N ASN A 29 27.07 -6.23 16.04
CA ASN A 29 26.82 -5.46 17.26
C ASN A 29 26.92 -3.94 17.02
N PHE A 30 27.84 -3.51 16.16
CA PHE A 30 27.94 -2.12 15.72
C PHE A 30 26.67 -1.71 14.94
N LEU A 31 26.25 -2.47 13.93
CA LEU A 31 25.03 -2.19 13.16
C LEU A 31 23.77 -2.12 14.04
N VAL A 32 23.66 -3.00 15.04
CA VAL A 32 22.56 -2.99 16.00
C VAL A 32 22.58 -1.68 16.81
N TRP A 33 23.76 -1.25 17.27
CA TRP A 33 23.92 0.03 17.97
C TRP A 33 23.47 1.22 17.11
N PHE A 34 23.88 1.30 15.83
CA PHE A 34 23.44 2.36 14.93
C PHE A 34 21.94 2.33 14.70
N SER A 35 21.35 1.14 14.54
CA SER A 35 19.91 1.04 14.35
C SER A 35 19.14 1.63 15.53
N CYS A 36 19.59 1.37 16.77
CA CYS A 36 18.99 1.95 17.97
C CYS A 36 19.17 3.47 18.00
N ALA A 37 20.37 3.98 17.70
CA ALA A 37 20.64 5.41 17.69
C ALA A 37 19.83 6.16 16.61
N ILE A 38 19.75 5.62 15.39
CA ILE A 38 18.98 6.21 14.28
C ILE A 38 17.49 6.29 14.64
N ARG A 39 16.94 5.24 15.27
CA ARG A 39 15.53 5.26 15.71
C ARG A 39 15.25 6.33 16.76
N VAL A 40 16.19 6.57 17.67
CA VAL A 40 16.06 7.66 18.67
C VAL A 40 16.07 9.03 17.99
N VAL A 41 16.92 9.23 16.98
CA VAL A 41 16.96 10.49 16.21
C VAL A 41 15.66 10.71 15.45
N GLU A 42 15.15 9.69 14.75
CA GLU A 42 13.85 9.75 14.06
C GLU A 42 12.71 10.13 15.01
N ILE A 43 12.63 9.46 16.17
CA ILE A 43 11.59 9.74 17.16
C ILE A 43 11.72 11.16 17.70
N LEU A 44 12.93 11.62 17.99
CA LEU A 44 13.17 12.98 18.47
C LEU A 44 12.81 14.03 17.41
N CYS A 45 13.17 13.80 16.14
CA CYS A 45 12.79 14.67 15.03
C CYS A 45 11.26 14.75 14.89
N ILE A 46 10.55 13.61 14.96
CA ILE A 46 9.09 13.58 14.89
C ILE A 46 8.46 14.32 16.07
N LEU A 47 8.97 14.12 17.29
CA LEU A 47 8.47 14.82 18.48
C LEU A 47 8.73 16.32 18.42
N LEU A 48 9.90 16.76 17.94
CA LEU A 48 10.22 18.17 17.77
C LEU A 48 9.33 18.81 16.72
N ILE A 49 9.14 18.18 15.56
CA ILE A 49 8.24 18.67 14.50
C ILE A 49 6.80 18.74 15.02
N SER A 50 6.31 17.66 15.65
CA SER A 50 4.97 17.60 16.23
C SER A 50 4.77 18.69 17.30
N PHE A 51 5.74 18.86 18.20
CA PHE A 51 5.69 19.87 19.24
C PHE A 51 5.74 21.29 18.66
N LEU A 52 6.57 21.55 17.64
CA LEU A 52 6.63 22.84 16.96
C LEU A 52 5.32 23.15 16.22
N VAL A 53 4.71 22.17 15.56
CA VAL A 53 3.41 22.30 14.86
C VAL A 53 2.26 22.52 15.83
N LEU A 54 2.24 21.83 16.98
CA LEU A 54 1.19 21.97 17.98
C LEU A 54 1.34 23.24 18.83
N LYS A 55 2.57 23.67 19.11
CA LYS A 55 2.85 24.85 19.92
C LYS A 55 2.76 26.15 19.13
N ASN A 56 2.96 26.10 17.82
CA ASN A 56 3.00 27.29 16.99
C ASN A 56 1.76 27.32 16.07
N PRO A 57 0.69 28.04 16.45
CA PRO A 57 -0.58 28.08 15.71
C PRO A 57 -0.45 28.73 14.32
N ASN A 58 0.74 29.17 13.94
CA ASN A 58 1.04 29.78 12.65
C ASN A 58 1.57 28.78 11.59
N TYR A 59 1.91 27.53 11.96
CA TYR A 59 2.33 26.49 11.00
C TYR A 59 1.15 25.76 10.32
N SER A 60 -0.05 25.87 10.89
CA SER A 60 -1.29 25.27 10.38
C SER A 60 -1.82 25.95 9.10
N GLY A 61 -1.35 27.16 8.77
CA GLY A 61 -1.81 27.90 7.58
C GLY A 61 -1.18 27.44 6.25
N LEU A 62 0.05 26.93 6.25
CA LEU A 62 0.82 26.67 5.01
C LEU A 62 0.77 25.21 4.56
N GLU A 63 0.74 24.23 5.47
CA GLU A 63 0.71 22.80 5.11
C GLU A 63 -0.70 22.19 5.08
N MET A 64 -1.67 22.75 5.82
CA MET A 64 -3.05 22.26 5.78
C MET A 64 -3.63 22.36 4.36
N GLN A 65 -3.21 23.37 3.59
CA GLN A 65 -3.62 23.53 2.21
C GLN A 65 -2.99 22.49 1.28
N GLY A 66 -1.74 22.06 1.49
CA GLY A 66 -1.08 21.03 0.66
C GLY A 66 -1.63 19.61 0.88
N TYR A 67 -1.81 19.19 2.13
CA TYR A 67 -2.36 17.87 2.47
C TYR A 67 -3.88 17.80 2.23
N PHE A 68 -4.63 18.87 2.54
CA PHE A 68 -6.05 18.94 2.18
C PHE A 68 -6.21 19.01 0.67
N LEU A 69 -5.42 19.77 -0.09
CA LEU A 69 -5.54 19.77 -1.56
C LEU A 69 -5.23 18.41 -2.18
N SER A 70 -4.27 17.66 -1.63
CA SER A 70 -3.96 16.29 -2.07
C SER A 70 -5.06 15.29 -1.68
N ALA A 71 -5.64 15.41 -0.47
CA ALA A 71 -6.76 14.58 -0.02
C ALA A 71 -8.13 14.99 -0.62
N THR A 72 -8.28 16.26 -1.04
CA THR A 72 -9.49 16.84 -1.67
C THR A 72 -9.41 16.90 -3.18
N THR A 73 -8.30 16.48 -3.79
CA THR A 73 -8.28 16.15 -5.22
C THR A 73 -9.29 15.05 -5.55
N PHE A 74 -9.79 14.30 -4.55
CA PHE A 74 -11.13 13.71 -4.60
C PHE A 74 -12.19 14.83 -4.53
N LYS A 75 -12.39 15.52 -5.65
CA LYS A 75 -13.56 16.37 -5.86
C LYS A 75 -14.79 15.50 -5.61
N LYS A 76 -15.43 15.67 -4.44
CA LYS A 76 -16.67 14.99 -4.07
C LYS A 76 -17.74 15.36 -5.09
N SER A 77 -17.83 14.54 -6.13
CA SER A 77 -18.83 14.68 -7.18
C SER A 77 -20.08 13.95 -6.70
N THR A 78 -21.20 14.65 -6.68
CA THR A 78 -22.47 14.07 -6.22
C THR A 78 -22.95 13.04 -7.24
N TYR A 79 -23.69 12.01 -6.81
CA TYR A 79 -24.29 11.01 -7.72
C TYR A 79 -25.10 11.67 -8.85
N ALA A 80 -25.81 12.76 -8.55
CA ALA A 80 -26.55 13.54 -9.54
C ALA A 80 -25.64 14.12 -10.63
N GLU A 81 -24.45 14.60 -10.27
CA GLU A 81 -23.45 15.13 -11.22
C GLU A 81 -22.87 14.01 -12.07
N MET A 82 -22.52 12.87 -11.46
CA MET A 82 -22.05 11.68 -12.19
C MET A 82 -23.12 11.16 -13.15
N LYS A 83 -24.39 11.12 -12.73
CA LYS A 83 -25.52 10.71 -13.58
C LYS A 83 -25.71 11.68 -14.75
N ARG A 84 -25.60 12.98 -14.53
CA ARG A 84 -25.68 13.99 -15.60
C ARG A 84 -24.50 13.86 -16.57
N ALA A 85 -23.27 13.75 -16.05
CA ALA A 85 -22.06 13.61 -16.84
C ALA A 85 -22.09 12.38 -17.75
N THR A 86 -22.64 11.26 -17.26
CA THR A 86 -22.78 10.00 -18.02
C THR A 86 -24.08 9.88 -18.83
N ARG A 87 -24.89 10.96 -18.92
CA ARG A 87 -26.22 10.93 -19.55
C ARG A 87 -27.07 9.75 -19.06
N GLY A 88 -27.09 9.55 -17.75
CA GLY A 88 -27.83 8.46 -17.11
C GLY A 88 -27.11 7.10 -17.12
N PHE A 89 -25.79 7.07 -17.23
CA PHE A 89 -24.99 5.84 -17.38
C PHE A 89 -25.34 5.07 -18.66
N SER A 90 -25.37 5.78 -19.79
CA SER A 90 -25.82 5.23 -21.08
C SER A 90 -24.71 4.52 -21.88
N GLU A 91 -23.49 5.06 -21.87
CA GLU A 91 -22.36 4.53 -22.64
C GLU A 91 -21.38 3.80 -21.72
N GLU A 92 -21.44 2.47 -21.71
CA GLU A 92 -20.49 1.61 -21.02
C GLU A 92 -19.20 1.49 -21.85
N ILE A 93 -18.06 1.76 -21.21
CA ILE A 93 -16.73 1.67 -21.83
C ILE A 93 -15.87 0.55 -21.23
N GLY A 94 -16.36 -0.13 -20.20
CA GLY A 94 -15.69 -1.30 -19.63
C GLY A 94 -16.40 -1.86 -18.42
N ARG A 95 -16.19 -3.15 -18.15
CA ARG A 95 -16.80 -3.86 -17.03
C ARG A 95 -15.83 -4.88 -16.43
N GLY A 96 -15.85 -4.99 -15.12
CA GLY A 96 -15.07 -5.99 -14.37
C GLY A 96 -15.73 -6.34 -13.04
N GLY A 97 -15.05 -7.14 -12.23
CA GLY A 97 -15.57 -7.60 -10.93
C GLY A 97 -15.93 -6.46 -9.96
N HIS A 98 -15.30 -5.30 -10.11
CA HIS A 98 -15.51 -4.14 -9.26
C HIS A 98 -16.57 -3.16 -9.81
N GLY A 99 -17.34 -3.57 -10.83
CA GLY A 99 -18.42 -2.76 -11.40
C GLY A 99 -18.19 -2.33 -12.85
N VAL A 100 -18.95 -1.32 -13.26
CA VAL A 100 -19.09 -0.89 -14.65
C VAL A 100 -18.54 0.52 -14.81
N VAL A 101 -17.75 0.75 -15.85
CA VAL A 101 -17.17 2.04 -16.21
C VAL A 101 -17.97 2.62 -17.36
N TYR A 102 -18.44 3.86 -17.19
CA TYR A 102 -19.21 4.60 -18.19
C TYR A 102 -18.42 5.81 -18.67
N LYS A 103 -18.64 6.23 -19.91
CA LYS A 103 -18.13 7.51 -20.38
C LYS A 103 -18.95 8.65 -19.79
N GLY A 104 -18.26 9.67 -19.30
CA GLY A 104 -18.84 10.90 -18.80
C GLY A 104 -18.23 12.13 -19.47
N ILE A 105 -19.02 13.18 -19.61
CA ILE A 105 -18.55 14.51 -20.02
C ILE A 105 -18.72 15.42 -18.80
N LEU A 106 -17.62 15.97 -18.30
CA LEU A 106 -17.62 16.91 -17.18
C LEU A 106 -18.13 18.30 -17.63
N PRO A 107 -18.50 19.19 -16.68
CA PRO A 107 -18.93 20.55 -16.99
C PRO A 107 -17.89 21.39 -17.76
N ASP A 108 -16.62 21.02 -17.66
CA ASP A 108 -15.50 21.63 -18.39
C ASP A 108 -15.24 20.99 -19.76
N HIS A 109 -16.22 20.26 -20.31
CA HIS A 109 -16.17 19.53 -21.57
C HIS A 109 -15.11 18.42 -21.66
N ARG A 110 -14.43 18.07 -20.56
CA ARG A 110 -13.49 16.95 -20.56
C ARG A 110 -14.22 15.61 -20.51
N VAL A 111 -13.70 14.65 -21.28
CA VAL A 111 -14.17 13.25 -21.25
C VAL A 111 -13.51 12.54 -20.08
N ALA A 112 -14.30 11.83 -19.27
CA ALA A 112 -13.82 11.04 -18.14
C ALA A 112 -14.46 9.65 -18.11
N ALA A 113 -13.75 8.71 -17.50
CA ALA A 113 -14.25 7.38 -17.18
C ALA A 113 -14.88 7.38 -15.77
N ILE A 114 -16.19 7.18 -15.71
CA ILE A 114 -16.96 7.16 -14.46
C ILE A 114 -17.25 5.72 -14.07
N LYS A 115 -16.53 5.22 -13.05
CA LYS A 115 -16.71 3.88 -12.52
C LYS A 115 -17.85 3.84 -11.50
N ARG A 116 -18.84 2.99 -11.77
CA ARG A 116 -19.95 2.65 -10.87
C ARG A 116 -19.72 1.27 -10.29
N PHE A 117 -19.46 1.20 -8.99
CA PHE A 117 -19.43 -0.07 -8.27
C PHE A 117 -20.83 -0.70 -8.28
N ASN A 118 -20.91 -2.02 -8.45
CA ASN A 118 -22.15 -2.73 -8.25
C ASN A 118 -22.61 -2.51 -6.81
N LYS A 119 -23.91 -2.27 -6.61
CA LYS A 119 -24.52 -2.19 -5.27
C LYS A 119 -24.02 -3.38 -4.45
N ALA A 120 -23.40 -3.12 -3.30
CA ALA A 120 -22.80 -4.12 -2.41
C ALA A 120 -23.82 -5.04 -1.72
N ASN A 121 -24.99 -5.25 -2.33
CA ASN A 121 -26.08 -6.06 -1.80
C ASN A 121 -25.67 -7.52 -1.54
N LYS A 122 -24.65 -8.01 -2.25
CA LYS A 122 -24.20 -9.40 -2.12
C LYS A 122 -23.31 -9.61 -0.88
N GLY A 123 -22.35 -8.72 -0.63
CA GLY A 123 -21.46 -8.80 0.54
C GLY A 123 -22.17 -8.49 1.86
N GLU A 124 -23.14 -7.58 1.85
CA GLU A 124 -23.95 -7.28 3.04
C GLU A 124 -24.87 -8.45 3.44
N ALA A 125 -25.46 -9.14 2.46
CA ALA A 125 -26.25 -10.34 2.71
C ALA A 125 -25.40 -11.51 3.23
N GLU A 126 -24.20 -11.70 2.68
CA GLU A 126 -23.23 -12.69 3.15
C GLU A 126 -22.73 -12.36 4.57
N PHE A 127 -22.44 -11.10 4.87
CA PHE A 127 -22.07 -10.63 6.19
C PHE A 127 -23.19 -10.78 7.23
N LEU A 128 -24.44 -10.46 6.87
CA LEU A 128 -25.61 -10.67 7.73
C LEU A 128 -25.88 -12.15 7.97
N THR A 129 -25.63 -13.00 6.98
CA THR A 129 -25.73 -14.46 7.12
C THR A 129 -24.67 -14.99 8.08
N GLU A 130 -23.44 -14.49 7.97
CA GLU A 130 -22.32 -14.85 8.84
C GLU A 130 -22.56 -14.42 10.30
N ILE A 131 -23.09 -13.22 10.52
CA ILE A 131 -23.48 -12.73 11.86
C ILE A 131 -24.62 -13.59 12.44
N LYS A 132 -25.64 -13.92 11.63
CA LYS A 132 -26.75 -14.79 12.08
C LYS A 132 -26.26 -16.19 12.44
N ARG A 133 -25.29 -16.74 11.69
CA ARG A 133 -24.66 -18.03 11.96
C ARG A 133 -23.89 -18.01 13.28
N ASN A 134 -23.11 -16.96 13.54
CA ASN A 134 -22.32 -16.82 14.77
C ASN A 134 -23.21 -16.60 16.03
N LYS A 135 -24.32 -15.87 15.89
CA LYS A 135 -25.30 -15.70 16.98
C LYS A 135 -26.02 -16.99 17.36
N ARG A 136 -26.23 -17.92 16.42
CA ARG A 136 -26.89 -19.22 16.69
C ARG A 136 -25.98 -20.20 17.42
N HIS A 137 -24.66 -20.11 17.21
CA HIS A 137 -23.68 -20.96 17.88
C HIS A 137 -23.52 -20.59 19.36
N ASN A 138 -23.51 -19.29 19.68
CA ASN A 138 -23.41 -18.82 21.07
C ASN A 138 -24.69 -19.03 21.91
N ARG A 139 -25.85 -19.26 21.28
CA ARG A 139 -27.11 -19.54 22.01
C ARG A 139 -27.26 -21.01 22.44
N LYS A 140 -26.40 -21.91 21.95
CA LYS A 140 -26.40 -23.34 22.31
C LYS A 140 -25.42 -23.71 23.42
N LEU A 141 -24.66 -22.76 23.96
CA LEU A 141 -23.70 -22.96 25.05
C LEU A 141 -24.10 -22.25 26.35
N GLY A 142 -25.37 -21.87 26.46
CA GLY A 142 -25.91 -21.21 27.66
C GLY A 142 -27.31 -21.71 27.97
N ILE A 143 -27.44 -23.02 28.20
CA ILE A 143 -28.17 -23.67 29.32
C ILE A 143 -27.50 -25.03 29.54
#